data_AF-A0AAV6BUC5-F1
#
_entry.id   AF-A0AAV6BUC5-F1
#
_cell.length_a   1.000
_cell.length_b   1.000
_cell.length_c   1.000
_cell.angle_alpha   90.00
_cell.angle_beta   90.00
_cell.angle_gamma   90.00
#
_symmetry.space_group_name_H-M   'P 1'
#
loop_
_entity.id
_entity.type
_entity.pdbx_description
1 polymer ?
#
loop_
_entity_poly.entity_id
_entity_poly.type
_entity_poly.pdbx_seq_one_letter_code
_entity_poly.pdbx_strand_id
1 'polypeptide(L)'
;MTDINLLSRAMTDVVPAIVDHLVASNSPRLHRDAMSLLERPLIVHALGLTGGNQLRAARLLGLNRNTLRKRCRELQLALPRAARDAAALPG
;
A
#
# COMPACT_ATOMS: atom_id res chain seq x y z
N MET A 1 -12.21 -18.64 -4.96
CA MET A 1 -12.69 -17.24 -5.03
C MET A 1 -13.04 -16.86 -3.60
N THR A 2 -12.28 -15.97 -2.96
CA THR A 2 -12.55 -15.58 -1.56
C THR A 2 -13.89 -14.88 -1.46
N ASP A 3 -14.72 -15.33 -0.53
CA ASP A 3 -16.03 -14.77 -0.27
C ASP A 3 -15.87 -13.33 0.26
N ILE A 4 -16.53 -12.34 -0.35
CA ILE A 4 -16.40 -10.93 0.03
C ILE A 4 -16.81 -10.70 1.49
N ASN A 5 -17.74 -11.54 1.98
CA ASN A 5 -18.21 -11.53 3.36
C ASN A 5 -17.12 -11.97 4.35
N LEU A 6 -16.28 -12.94 3.95
CA LEU A 6 -15.17 -13.40 4.78
C LEU A 6 -14.12 -12.29 4.92
N LEU A 7 -13.81 -11.59 3.83
CA LEU A 7 -12.88 -10.46 3.87
C LEU A 7 -13.44 -9.32 4.72
N SER A 8 -14.73 -9.01 4.61
CA SER A 8 -15.36 -7.97 5.44
C SER A 8 -15.26 -8.30 6.93
N ARG A 9 -15.48 -9.56 7.33
CA ARG A 9 -15.35 -9.99 8.73
C ARG A 9 -13.90 -9.87 9.23
N ALA A 10 -12.95 -10.37 8.44
CA ALA A 10 -11.54 -10.23 8.78
C ALA A 10 -11.13 -8.75 8.95
N MET A 11 -11.65 -7.86 8.10
CA MET A 11 -11.43 -6.42 8.23
C MET A 11 -12.09 -5.84 9.50
N THR A 12 -13.30 -6.27 9.86
CA THR A 12 -13.96 -5.89 11.11
C THR A 12 -13.12 -6.27 12.33
N ASP A 13 -12.44 -7.42 12.29
CA ASP A 13 -11.61 -7.89 13.39
C ASP A 13 -10.24 -7.18 13.44
N VAL A 14 -9.65 -6.85 12.28
CA VAL A 14 -8.31 -6.24 12.19
C VAL A 14 -8.32 -4.74 12.48
N VAL A 15 -9.38 -4.01 12.08
CA VAL A 15 -9.43 -2.55 12.22
C VAL A 15 -9.29 -2.08 13.69
N PRO A 16 -10.00 -2.66 14.68
CA PRO A 16 -9.82 -2.30 16.08
C PRO A 16 -8.37 -2.47 16.54
N ALA A 17 -7.72 -3.58 16.19
CA ALA A 17 -6.32 -3.83 16.55
C ALA A 17 -5.36 -2.77 15.98
N ILE A 18 -5.60 -2.31 14.73
CA ILE A 18 -4.84 -1.20 14.14
C ILE A 18 -5.04 0.10 14.93
N VAL A 19 -6.29 0.42 15.26
CA VAL A 19 -6.64 1.64 15.99
C VAL A 19 -6.01 1.62 17.38
N ASP A 20 -6.17 0.53 18.13
CA ASP A 20 -5.62 0.38 19.48
C ASP A 20 -4.09 0.53 19.49
N HIS A 21 -3.42 -0.07 18.52
CA HIS A 21 -1.97 0.07 18.37
C HIS A 21 -1.53 1.52 18.12
N LEU A 22 -2.23 2.25 17.23
CA LEU A 22 -1.91 3.64 16.91
C LEU A 22 -2.24 4.60 18.06
N VAL A 23 -3.31 4.33 18.82
CA VAL A 23 -3.65 5.05 20.05
C VAL A 23 -2.56 4.84 21.10
N ALA A 24 -2.16 3.60 21.35
CA ALA A 24 -1.09 3.28 22.30
C ALA A 24 0.26 3.93 21.93
N SER A 25 0.48 4.15 20.62
CA SER A 25 1.66 4.83 20.08
C SER A 25 1.58 6.36 20.12
N ASN A 26 0.50 6.95 20.66
CA ASN A 26 0.22 8.39 20.65
C ASN A 26 0.31 9.01 19.24
N SER A 27 -0.21 8.33 18.21
CA SER A 27 -0.18 8.90 16.86
C SER A 27 -0.97 10.23 16.80
N PRO A 28 -0.33 11.34 16.37
CA PRO A 28 -1.01 12.63 16.23
C PRO A 28 -1.94 12.68 15.01
N ARG A 29 -1.91 11.66 14.14
CA ARG A 29 -2.68 11.60 12.88
C ARG A 29 -3.23 10.19 12.64
N LEU A 30 -3.94 9.66 13.64
CA LEU A 30 -4.48 8.30 13.65
C LEU A 30 -5.14 7.88 12.33
N HIS A 31 -6.08 8.68 11.80
CA HIS A 31 -6.75 8.37 10.54
C HIS A 31 -5.78 8.21 9.36
N ARG A 32 -4.79 9.10 9.26
CA ARG A 32 -3.80 9.06 8.17
C ARG A 32 -2.91 7.83 8.29
N ASP A 33 -2.48 7.49 9.49
CA ASP A 33 -1.56 6.38 9.73
C ASP A 33 -2.27 5.04 9.54
N ALA A 34 -3.51 4.91 10.02
CA ALA A 34 -4.38 3.77 9.75
C ALA A 34 -4.61 3.58 8.24
N MET A 35 -4.95 4.66 7.52
CA MET A 35 -5.10 4.60 6.07
C MET A 35 -3.80 4.21 5.36
N SER A 36 -2.65 4.65 5.85
CA SER A 36 -1.35 4.30 5.28
C SER A 36 -1.07 2.79 5.39
N LEU A 37 -1.50 2.15 6.49
CA LEU A 37 -1.39 0.70 6.69
C LEU A 37 -2.21 -0.10 5.68
N LEU A 38 -3.36 0.43 5.23
CA LEU A 38 -4.20 -0.21 4.20
C LEU A 38 -3.75 0.14 2.77
N GLU A 39 -3.42 1.40 2.51
CA GLU A 39 -3.00 1.87 1.17
C GLU A 39 -1.69 1.21 0.74
N ARG A 40 -0.73 1.00 1.66
CA ARG A 40 0.58 0.42 1.34
C ARG A 40 0.49 -0.97 0.71
N PRO A 41 -0.15 -2.00 1.32
CA PRO A 41 -0.29 -3.32 0.70
C PRO A 41 -1.13 -3.29 -0.58
N LEU A 42 -2.20 -2.47 -0.63
CA LEU A 42 -3.03 -2.31 -1.83
C LEU A 42 -2.20 -1.82 -3.03
N ILE A 43 -1.41 -0.76 -2.84
CA ILE A 43 -0.58 -0.17 -3.89
C ILE A 43 0.55 -1.12 -4.31
N VAL A 44 1.21 -1.77 -3.34
CA VAL A 44 2.27 -2.76 -3.63
C VAL A 44 1.72 -3.91 -4.46
N HIS A 45 0.55 -4.44 -4.10
CA HIS A 45 -0.08 -5.52 -4.84
C HIS A 45 -0.45 -5.10 -6.26
N ALA A 46 -1.05 -3.92 -6.44
CA ALA A 46 -1.37 -3.38 -7.77
C ALA A 46 -0.13 -3.11 -8.64
N LEU A 47 0.98 -2.66 -8.05
CA LEU A 47 2.25 -2.53 -8.75
C LEU A 47 2.81 -3.91 -9.14
N GLY A 48 2.72 -4.90 -8.27
CA GLY A 48 3.12 -6.29 -8.56
C GLY A 48 2.34 -6.89 -9.74
N LEU A 49 1.00 -6.77 -9.72
CA LEU A 49 0.12 -7.25 -10.80
C LEU A 49 0.41 -6.61 -12.17
N THR A 50 1.04 -5.44 -12.17
CA THR A 50 1.34 -4.69 -13.40
C THR A 50 2.82 -4.68 -13.76
N GLY A 51 3.65 -5.51 -13.09
CA GLY A 51 5.09 -5.58 -13.32
C GLY A 51 5.81 -4.25 -13.06
N GLY A 52 5.33 -3.48 -12.09
CA GLY A 52 5.87 -2.17 -11.75
C GLY A 52 5.42 -1.01 -12.65
N ASN A 53 4.52 -1.27 -13.61
CA ASN A 53 4.01 -0.23 -14.49
C ASN A 53 3.00 0.67 -13.75
N GLN A 54 3.49 1.80 -13.24
CA GLN A 54 2.69 2.77 -12.49
C GLN A 54 1.45 3.28 -13.23
N LEU A 55 1.50 3.44 -14.57
CA LEU A 55 0.33 3.90 -15.32
C LEU A 55 -0.76 2.83 -15.32
N ARG A 56 -0.39 1.56 -15.50
CA ARG A 56 -1.33 0.44 -15.43
C ARG A 56 -1.84 0.23 -14.00
N ALA A 57 -0.97 0.31 -13.00
CA ALA A 57 -1.38 0.22 -11.59
C ALA A 57 -2.36 1.34 -11.22
N ALA A 58 -2.11 2.57 -11.66
CA ALA A 58 -3.02 3.70 -11.41
C ALA A 58 -4.40 3.46 -12.05
N ARG A 59 -4.43 2.96 -13.29
CA ARG A 59 -5.69 2.56 -13.95
C ARG A 59 -6.41 1.44 -13.21
N LEU A 60 -5.69 0.40 -12.77
CA LEU A 60 -6.25 -0.71 -12.00
C LEU A 60 -6.88 -0.23 -10.69
N LEU A 61 -6.23 0.71 -10.00
CA LEU A 61 -6.69 1.30 -8.75
C LEU A 61 -7.78 2.37 -8.95
N GLY A 62 -8.11 2.76 -10.18
CA GLY A 62 -9.03 3.88 -10.44
C GLY A 62 -8.49 5.25 -10.02
N LEU A 63 -7.16 5.39 -9.93
CA LEU A 63 -6.48 6.60 -9.48
C LEU A 63 -5.85 7.37 -10.64
N ASN A 64 -5.72 8.69 -10.48
CA ASN A 64 -4.81 9.46 -11.31
C ASN A 64 -3.36 9.01 -11.06
N ARG A 65 -2.56 8.82 -12.13
CA ARG A 65 -1.13 8.47 -12.03
C ARG A 65 -0.34 9.41 -11.11
N ASN A 66 -0.64 10.71 -11.12
CA ASN A 66 0.01 11.68 -10.26
C ASN A 66 -0.31 11.43 -8.78
N THR A 67 -1.55 11.06 -8.48
CA THR A 67 -1.98 10.66 -7.14
C THR A 67 -1.26 9.39 -6.69
N LEU A 68 -1.23 8.35 -7.54
CA LEU A 68 -0.47 7.13 -7.24
C LEU A 68 1.00 7.44 -6.95
N ARG A 69 1.64 8.26 -7.80
CA ARG A 69 3.04 8.66 -7.60
C ARG A 69 3.26 9.41 -6.29
N LYS A 70 2.34 10.32 -5.92
CA LYS A 70 2.38 11.04 -4.64
C LYS A 70 2.26 10.06 -3.47
N ARG A 71 1.28 9.14 -3.52
CA ARG A 71 1.09 8.10 -2.50
C ARG A 71 2.30 7.20 -2.34
N CYS A 72 2.89 6.72 -3.44
CA CYS A 72 4.11 5.91 -3.35
C CYS A 72 5.26 6.64 -2.64
N ARG A 73 5.42 7.95 -2.83
CA ARG A 73 6.42 8.74 -2.11
C ARG A 73 6.08 8.90 -0.63
N GLU A 74 4.82 9.22 -0.32
CA GLU A 74 4.35 9.38 1.07
C GLU A 74 4.50 8.08 1.88
N LEU A 75 4.26 6.94 1.23
CA LEU A 75 4.37 5.61 1.82
C LEU A 75 5.77 5.00 1.70
N GLN A 76 6.75 5.77 1.20
CA GLN A 76 8.14 5.35 1.00
C GLN A 76 8.27 4.01 0.24
N LEU A 77 7.40 3.80 -0.74
CA LEU A 77 7.42 2.60 -1.58
C LEU A 77 8.56 2.72 -2.60
N ALA A 78 9.47 1.75 -2.59
CA ALA A 78 10.50 1.61 -3.61
C ALA A 78 9.83 1.34 -4.96
N LEU A 79 9.69 2.40 -5.76
CA LEU A 79 9.16 2.27 -7.12
C LEU A 79 10.19 1.48 -7.95
N PRO A 80 9.78 0.47 -8.74
CA PRO A 80 10.68 -0.45 -9.44
C PRO A 80 11.52 0.17 -10.59
N ARG A 81 11.78 1.49 -10.56
CA ARG A 81 12.90 2.09 -11.30
C ARG A 81 14.21 2.08 -10.50
N ALA A 82 14.18 1.96 -9.17
CA ALA A 82 15.40 1.86 -8.33
C ALA A 82 15.83 0.40 -8.05
N ALA A 83 14.95 -0.58 -8.31
CA ALA A 83 15.23 -2.00 -8.06
C ALA A 83 15.99 -2.70 -9.21
N ARG A 84 16.44 -1.96 -10.22
CA ARG A 84 17.37 -2.48 -11.23
C ARG A 84 18.84 -2.37 -10.82
N ASP A 85 19.15 -1.50 -9.85
CA ASP A 85 20.53 -1.29 -9.40
C ASP A 85 20.95 -2.27 -8.28
N ALA A 86 20.00 -2.94 -7.63
CA ALA A 86 20.28 -3.93 -6.59
C ALA A 86 20.55 -5.36 -7.11
N ALA A 87 20.47 -5.57 -8.43
CA ALA A 87 20.79 -6.85 -9.08
C ALA A 87 22.13 -6.80 -9.86
N ALA A 88 22.89 -5.72 -9.70
CA ALA A 88 24.21 -5.56 -10.31
C ALA A 88 25.24 -5.17 -9.23
N LEU A 89 25.61 -6.13 -8.37
CA LEU A 89 26.95 -6.14 -7.78
C LEU A 89 27.64 -7.47 -8.16
N PRO A 90 28.88 -7.42 -8.67
CA PRO A 90 29.60 -8.57 -9.21
C PRO A 90 30.36 -9.33 -8.11
N GLY A 91 30.63 -10.61 -8.38
CA GLY A 91 31.81 -11.36 -7.92
C GLY A 91 32.05 -11.42 -6.42
#